data_AF-A0A8S1CW44-F1
#
_entry.id   AF-A0A8S1CW44-F1
#
_cell.length_a   1.000
_cell.length_b   1.000
_cell.length_c   1.000
_cell.angle_alpha   90.00
_cell.angle_beta   90.00
_cell.angle_gamma   90.00
#
_symmetry.space_group_name_H-M   'P 1'
#
loop_
_entity.id
_entity.type
_entity.pdbx_description
1 polymer ?
#
loop_
_entity_poly.entity_id
_entity_poly.type
_entity_poly.pdbx_seq_one_letter_code
_entity_poly.pdbx_strand_id
1 'polypeptide(L)'
;MSNQWVEGYTLEEVETSHKDYGWIVSKVKKSGGTFNIKKVFRIKNSSTWNAYQMTREAIFYEMGRKRVPEQRLFHGSPWAMQIAEQGFKIEYARSSGACGAGIYFSSKSSESYQYSCKNGSQTNVYLLVCKVALGVTVSGNRLEAGTHSVISGTKHVIYNETQAYPSYLIQII
;
A
#
# COMPACT_ATOMS: atom_id res chain seq x y z
N MET A 1 5.21 27.98 -11.52
CA MET A 1 4.17 26.95 -11.33
C MET A 1 4.08 26.69 -9.84
N SER A 2 2.98 27.08 -9.22
CA SER A 2 2.80 27.04 -7.76
C SER A 2 2.68 25.60 -7.28
N ASN A 3 3.62 25.16 -6.43
CA ASN A 3 3.45 23.93 -5.65
C ASN A 3 2.37 24.19 -4.62
N GLN A 4 1.13 23.86 -4.97
CA GLN A 4 0.03 23.78 -4.01
C GLN A 4 0.30 22.52 -3.18
N TRP A 5 0.82 22.70 -1.97
CA TRP A 5 0.91 21.61 -1.00
C TRP A 5 -0.48 21.04 -0.80
N VAL A 6 -0.63 19.71 -0.89
CA VAL A 6 -1.87 19.05 -0.47
C VAL A 6 -2.03 19.30 1.03
N GLU A 7 -3.06 20.05 1.41
CA GLU A 7 -3.32 20.38 2.81
C GLU A 7 -3.46 19.10 3.64
N GLY A 8 -2.70 19.02 4.74
CA GLY A 8 -2.69 17.85 5.60
C GLY A 8 -1.79 16.69 5.14
N TYR A 9 -0.97 16.85 4.09
CA TYR A 9 0.08 15.90 3.71
C TYR A 9 1.45 16.30 4.27
N THR A 10 2.12 15.37 4.96
CA THR A 10 3.54 15.48 5.33
C THR A 10 4.27 14.15 5.15
N LEU A 11 5.58 14.27 4.89
CA LEU A 11 6.51 13.16 4.81
C LEU A 11 7.60 13.36 5.86
N GLU A 12 7.55 12.58 6.93
CA GLU A 12 8.45 12.70 8.08
C GLU A 12 9.47 11.56 8.07
N GLU A 13 10.76 11.87 8.04
CA GLU A 13 11.81 10.86 8.14
C GLU A 13 11.72 10.15 9.50
N VAL A 14 11.75 8.82 9.49
CA VAL A 14 11.72 7.98 10.68
C VAL A 14 13.15 7.70 11.10
N GLU A 15 13.53 8.23 12.27
CA GLU A 15 14.84 8.00 12.87
C GLU A 15 15.17 6.51 13.00
N THR A 16 16.44 6.16 12.78
CA THR A 16 16.91 4.77 12.84
C THR A 16 16.74 4.12 14.22
N SER A 17 16.74 4.94 15.28
CA SER A 17 16.48 4.54 16.67
C SER A 17 15.00 4.33 16.98
N HIS A 18 14.08 4.80 16.12
CA HIS A 18 12.64 4.69 16.36
C HIS A 18 12.14 3.26 16.10
N LYS A 19 11.25 2.76 16.96
CA LYS A 19 10.71 1.39 16.88
C LYS A 19 10.11 1.03 15.51
N ASP A 20 9.48 2.00 14.86
CA ASP A 20 8.88 1.79 13.53
C ASP A 20 9.95 1.50 12.46
N TYR A 21 11.12 2.14 12.54
CA TYR A 21 12.24 1.86 11.64
C TYR A 21 12.66 0.39 11.77
N GLY A 22 12.90 -0.06 13.01
CA GLY A 22 13.23 -1.46 13.30
C GLY A 22 12.17 -2.45 12.83
N TRP A 23 10.89 -2.14 13.04
CA TRP A 23 9.77 -2.95 12.54
C TRP A 23 9.75 -3.03 11.01
N ILE A 24 9.94 -1.91 10.30
CA ILE A 24 9.95 -1.84 8.83
C ILE A 24 11.10 -2.65 8.26
N VAL A 25 12.32 -2.46 8.78
CA VAL A 25 13.49 -3.24 8.37
C VAL A 25 13.26 -4.73 8.60
N SER A 26 12.74 -5.13 9.77
CA SER A 26 12.42 -6.53 10.02
C SER A 26 11.35 -7.06 9.06
N LYS A 27 10.32 -6.26 8.75
CA LYS A 27 9.24 -6.66 7.86
C LYS A 27 9.78 -6.92 6.46
N VAL A 28 10.56 -5.99 5.90
CA VAL A 28 11.20 -6.10 4.58
C VAL A 28 12.09 -7.35 4.49
N LYS A 29 12.97 -7.57 5.47
CA LYS A 29 13.87 -8.73 5.49
C LYS A 29 13.10 -10.05 5.53
N LYS A 30 12.11 -10.18 6.43
CA LYS A 30 11.28 -11.39 6.56
C LYS A 30 10.41 -11.65 5.33
N SER A 31 10.12 -10.63 4.53
CA SER A 31 9.34 -10.74 3.30
C SER A 31 10.18 -10.93 2.03
N GLY A 32 11.48 -11.24 2.17
CA GLY A 32 12.38 -11.61 1.08
C GLY A 32 13.08 -10.44 0.39
N GLY A 33 12.97 -9.21 0.91
CA GLY A 33 13.70 -8.07 0.38
C GLY A 33 15.19 -8.14 0.73
N THR A 34 16.05 -8.11 -0.29
CA THR A 34 17.52 -8.11 -0.16
C THR A 34 18.16 -6.77 -0.52
N PHE A 35 17.35 -5.77 -0.87
CA PHE A 35 17.79 -4.40 -1.19
C PHE A 35 18.10 -3.60 0.08
N ASN A 36 18.96 -2.60 -0.05
CA ASN A 36 19.34 -1.71 1.05
C ASN A 36 18.26 -0.66 1.28
N ILE A 37 17.89 -0.46 2.55
CA ILE A 37 16.99 0.61 2.97
C ILE A 37 17.84 1.85 3.26
N LYS A 38 17.68 2.91 2.47
CA LYS A 38 18.34 4.20 2.71
C LYS A 38 17.63 5.01 3.76
N LYS A 39 16.33 5.24 3.53
CA LYS A 39 15.49 6.09 4.35
C LYS A 39 14.10 5.49 4.47
N VAL A 40 13.47 5.78 5.59
CA VAL A 40 12.08 5.44 5.85
C VAL A 40 11.36 6.72 6.19
N PHE A 41 10.23 6.94 5.55
CA PHE A 41 9.39 8.09 5.84
C PHE A 41 8.01 7.62 6.30
N ARG A 42 7.49 8.24 7.36
CA ARG A 42 6.09 8.15 7.75
C ARG A 42 5.30 9.11 6.88
N ILE A 43 4.28 8.57 6.23
CA ILE A 43 3.31 9.36 5.48
C ILE A 43 2.24 9.79 6.47
N LYS A 44 1.93 11.09 6.50
CA LYS A 44 0.72 11.62 7.13
C LYS A 44 -0.08 12.31 6.04
N ASN A 45 -1.34 11.95 5.92
CA ASN A 45 -2.25 12.55 4.94
C ASN A 45 -3.66 12.45 5.51
N SER A 46 -4.16 13.54 6.09
CA SER A 46 -5.44 13.53 6.79
C SER A 46 -6.61 13.17 5.86
N SER A 47 -6.57 13.63 4.60
CA SER A 47 -7.62 13.35 3.62
C SER A 47 -7.70 11.85 3.31
N THR A 48 -6.59 11.24 2.88
CA THR A 48 -6.58 9.81 2.54
C THR A 48 -6.71 8.91 3.76
N TRP A 49 -6.23 9.35 4.93
CA TRP A 49 -6.46 8.67 6.20
C TRP A 49 -7.95 8.65 6.54
N ASN A 50 -8.65 9.78 6.45
CA ASN A 50 -10.08 9.85 6.76
C ASN A 50 -10.91 8.99 5.80
N ALA A 51 -10.63 9.05 4.49
CA ALA A 51 -11.28 8.19 3.49
C ALA A 51 -11.07 6.70 3.80
N TYR A 52 -9.85 6.33 4.20
CA TYR A 52 -9.53 4.97 4.64
C TYR A 52 -10.31 4.54 5.89
N GLN A 53 -10.39 5.41 6.89
CA GLN A 53 -11.13 5.14 8.12
C GLN A 53 -12.63 4.94 7.85
N MET A 54 -13.24 5.81 7.04
CA MET A 54 -14.66 5.72 6.65
C MET A 54 -14.94 4.41 5.90
N THR A 55 -14.06 4.03 4.99
CA THR A 55 -14.21 2.78 4.22
C THR A 55 -14.07 1.55 5.12
N ARG A 56 -13.11 1.57 6.05
CA ARG A 56 -12.98 0.49 7.04
C ARG A 56 -14.21 0.42 7.95
N GLU A 57 -14.80 1.55 8.31
CA GLU A 57 -16.03 1.58 9.10
C GLU A 57 -17.25 1.03 8.32
N ALA A 58 -17.37 1.35 7.03
CA ALA A 58 -18.41 0.76 6.18
C ALA A 58 -18.29 -0.78 6.13
N ILE A 59 -17.08 -1.30 5.88
CA ILE A 59 -16.81 -2.76 5.88
C ILE A 59 -17.13 -3.38 7.25
N PHE A 60 -16.81 -2.68 8.35
CA PHE A 60 -17.15 -3.14 9.70
C PHE A 60 -18.66 -3.35 9.86
N TYR A 61 -19.49 -2.41 9.39
CA TYR A 61 -20.94 -2.55 9.45
C TYR A 61 -21.47 -3.66 8.52
N GLU A 62 -20.96 -3.74 7.29
CA GLU A 62 -21.32 -4.80 6.32
C GLU A 62 -20.99 -6.21 6.85
N MET A 63 -19.89 -6.33 7.60
CA MET A 63 -19.47 -7.58 8.25
C MET A 63 -20.22 -7.90 9.55
N GLY A 64 -21.28 -7.17 9.88
CA GLY A 64 -22.06 -7.37 11.10
C GLY A 64 -21.30 -6.96 12.36
N ARG A 65 -20.58 -5.83 12.30
CA ARG A 65 -19.80 -5.24 13.40
C ARG A 65 -18.68 -6.14 13.93
N LYS A 66 -18.12 -6.98 13.05
CA LYS A 66 -16.94 -7.80 13.36
C LYS A 66 -15.67 -7.04 13.00
N ARG A 67 -14.59 -7.30 13.74
CA ARG A 67 -13.27 -6.71 13.47
C ARG A 67 -12.89 -6.91 11.99
N VAL A 68 -12.65 -5.81 11.28
CA VAL A 68 -12.25 -5.83 9.87
C VAL A 68 -10.86 -6.44 9.74
N PRO A 69 -10.68 -7.50 8.93
CA PRO A 69 -9.36 -8.00 8.57
C PRO A 69 -8.52 -6.90 7.91
N GLU A 70 -7.45 -6.47 8.58
CA GLU A 70 -6.50 -5.47 8.09
C GLU A 70 -5.11 -6.09 8.04
N GLN A 71 -4.37 -5.84 6.96
CA GLN A 71 -2.98 -6.27 6.84
C GLN A 71 -2.04 -5.10 6.50
N ARG A 72 -0.78 -5.26 6.90
CA ARG A 72 0.33 -4.40 6.45
C ARG A 72 0.98 -5.07 5.25
N LEU A 73 0.81 -4.51 4.06
CA LEU A 73 1.27 -5.10 2.80
C LEU A 73 2.17 -4.15 2.04
N PHE A 74 2.95 -4.68 1.10
CA PHE A 74 3.85 -3.92 0.26
C PHE A 74 3.16 -3.53 -1.05
N HIS A 75 3.47 -2.33 -1.54
CA HIS A 75 3.09 -1.88 -2.88
C HIS A 75 4.30 -1.23 -3.55
N GLY A 76 4.64 -1.71 -4.74
CA GLY A 76 5.72 -1.15 -5.55
C GLY A 76 5.16 -0.55 -6.83
N SER A 77 5.61 0.65 -7.15
CA SER A 77 5.13 1.44 -8.27
C SER A 77 6.15 2.53 -8.60
N PRO A 78 6.36 2.87 -9.89
CA PRO A 78 7.16 4.03 -10.25
C PRO A 78 6.51 5.35 -9.82
N TRP A 79 5.24 5.32 -9.37
CA TRP A 79 4.48 6.46 -8.86
C TRP A 79 4.32 6.45 -7.33
N ALA A 80 5.17 5.74 -6.59
CA ALA A 80 5.03 5.59 -5.14
C ALA A 80 4.99 6.93 -4.37
N MET A 81 5.73 7.94 -4.82
CA MET A 81 5.69 9.28 -4.23
C MET A 81 4.34 9.97 -4.47
N GLN A 82 3.82 9.90 -5.70
CA GLN A 82 2.50 10.43 -6.04
C GLN A 82 1.40 9.73 -5.26
N ILE A 83 1.50 8.40 -5.07
CA ILE A 83 0.57 7.63 -4.25
C ILE A 83 0.64 8.06 -2.77
N ALA A 84 1.83 8.35 -2.24
CA ALA A 84 1.97 8.85 -0.87
C ALA A 84 1.26 10.20 -0.66
N GLU A 85 1.35 11.09 -1.65
CA GLU A 85 0.75 12.43 -1.60
C GLU A 85 -0.75 12.44 -1.92
N GLN A 86 -1.19 11.67 -2.93
CA GLN A 86 -2.55 11.75 -3.48
C GLN A 86 -3.44 10.57 -3.11
N GLY A 87 -2.89 9.51 -2.52
CA GLY A 87 -3.59 8.25 -2.31
C GLY A 87 -3.58 7.33 -3.53
N PHE A 88 -4.26 6.20 -3.38
CA PHE A 88 -4.47 5.26 -4.48
C PHE A 88 -5.58 5.75 -5.40
N LYS A 89 -5.51 5.35 -6.67
CA LYS A 89 -6.47 5.70 -7.71
C LYS A 89 -6.72 4.47 -8.58
N ILE A 90 -7.95 3.96 -8.54
CA ILE A 90 -8.35 2.71 -9.21
C ILE A 90 -8.28 2.85 -10.73
N GLU A 91 -8.41 4.06 -11.28
CA GLU A 91 -8.28 4.31 -12.72
C GLU A 91 -6.87 4.03 -13.26
N TYR A 92 -5.86 3.99 -12.39
CA TYR A 92 -4.50 3.59 -12.73
C TYR A 92 -4.22 2.11 -12.48
N ALA A 93 -5.24 1.35 -12.05
CA ALA A 93 -5.13 -0.09 -11.90
C ALA A 93 -4.87 -0.76 -13.25
N ARG A 94 -3.92 -1.69 -13.27
CA ARG A 94 -3.57 -2.42 -14.48
C ARG A 94 -4.66 -3.43 -14.80
N SER A 95 -5.30 -3.27 -15.95
CA SER A 95 -6.33 -4.20 -16.45
C SER A 95 -5.80 -5.61 -16.76
N SER A 96 -4.48 -5.76 -16.99
CA SER A 96 -3.82 -7.03 -17.29
C SER A 96 -3.36 -7.84 -16.07
N GLY A 97 -3.75 -7.43 -14.86
CA GLY A 97 -3.41 -8.17 -13.65
C GLY A 97 -4.12 -9.54 -13.58
N ALA A 98 -3.50 -10.50 -12.90
CA ALA A 98 -4.03 -11.86 -12.77
C ALA A 98 -5.41 -11.95 -12.10
N CYS A 99 -5.80 -10.90 -11.37
CA CYS A 99 -7.11 -10.74 -10.73
C CYS A 99 -7.95 -9.61 -11.36
N GLY A 100 -7.66 -9.22 -12.60
CA GLY A 100 -8.30 -8.10 -13.29
C GLY A 100 -7.79 -6.73 -12.86
N ALA A 101 -8.55 -5.68 -13.21
CA ALA A 101 -8.25 -4.29 -12.91
C ALA A 101 -8.50 -3.98 -11.42
N GLY A 102 -7.45 -4.13 -10.60
CA GLY A 102 -7.47 -3.78 -9.18
C GLY A 102 -6.13 -3.25 -8.70
N ILE A 103 -6.07 -2.80 -7.45
CA ILE A 103 -4.84 -2.33 -6.82
C ILE A 103 -4.17 -3.51 -6.13
N TYR A 104 -2.98 -3.87 -6.60
CA TYR A 104 -2.24 -5.03 -6.14
C TYR A 104 -1.28 -4.68 -5.01
N PHE A 105 -1.31 -5.50 -3.97
CA PHE A 105 -0.36 -5.50 -2.87
C PHE A 105 0.28 -6.90 -2.77
N SER A 106 1.43 -6.99 -2.12
CA SER A 106 2.05 -8.28 -1.81
C SER A 106 2.46 -8.39 -0.35
N SER A 107 2.39 -9.61 0.18
CA SER A 107 3.02 -9.98 1.45
C SER A 107 4.55 -10.12 1.33
N LYS A 108 5.08 -10.16 0.10
CA LYS A 108 6.51 -10.25 -0.23
C LYS A 108 7.04 -8.91 -0.73
N SER A 109 8.02 -8.34 -0.04
CA SER A 109 8.64 -7.08 -0.44
C SER A 109 9.45 -7.22 -1.73
N SER A 110 10.06 -8.39 -1.97
CA SER A 110 10.79 -8.69 -3.21
C SER A 110 9.89 -8.69 -4.44
N GLU A 111 8.66 -9.16 -4.32
CA GLU A 111 7.69 -9.10 -5.42
C GLU A 111 7.30 -7.65 -5.72
N SER A 112 6.93 -6.87 -4.70
CA SER A 112 6.58 -5.46 -4.91
C SER A 112 7.75 -4.66 -5.47
N TYR A 113 8.98 -4.92 -5.03
CA TYR A 113 10.19 -4.28 -5.54
C TYR A 113 10.32 -4.34 -7.07
N GLN A 114 9.97 -5.49 -7.69
CA GLN A 114 10.00 -5.66 -9.14
C GLN A 114 9.11 -4.67 -9.90
N TYR A 115 8.10 -4.10 -9.24
CA TYR A 115 7.20 -3.09 -9.82
C TYR A 115 7.66 -1.66 -9.55
N SER A 116 8.54 -1.43 -8.58
CA SER A 116 9.12 -0.11 -8.30
C SER A 116 10.14 0.32 -9.36
N CYS A 117 10.84 -0.62 -9.99
CA CYS A 117 11.97 -0.33 -10.90
C CYS A 117 11.61 -0.24 -12.40
N LYS A 118 10.33 -0.30 -12.77
CA LYS A 118 9.91 -0.56 -14.16
C LYS A 118 10.16 0.56 -15.18
N ASN A 119 10.53 1.77 -14.75
CA ASN A 119 10.68 2.92 -15.65
C ASN A 119 12.15 3.32 -15.96
N GLY A 120 13.14 2.49 -15.58
CA GLY A 120 14.54 2.73 -15.92
C GLY A 120 15.19 3.88 -15.12
N SER A 121 16.36 3.60 -14.55
CA SER A 121 17.27 4.59 -13.94
C SER A 121 16.62 5.61 -12.99
N GLN A 122 15.96 5.14 -11.92
CA GLN A 122 15.67 6.03 -10.78
C GLN A 122 16.82 5.94 -9.78
N THR A 123 17.49 7.06 -9.53
CA THR A 123 18.46 7.22 -8.43
C THR A 123 17.82 6.96 -7.05
N ASN A 124 16.49 7.03 -6.99
CA ASN A 124 15.67 6.76 -5.82
C ASN A 124 14.52 5.82 -6.19
N VAL A 125 14.65 4.54 -5.86
CA VAL A 125 13.56 3.58 -5.94
C VAL A 125 12.78 3.64 -4.63
N TYR A 126 11.45 3.55 -4.71
CA TYR A 126 10.59 3.60 -3.53
C TYR A 126 9.68 2.38 -3.41
N LEU A 127 9.42 1.96 -2.18
CA LEU A 127 8.48 0.92 -1.83
C LEU A 127 7.53 1.42 -0.75
N LEU A 128 6.24 1.16 -0.90
CA LEU A 128 5.24 1.53 0.10
C LEU A 128 4.95 0.37 1.05
N VAL A 129 4.71 0.70 2.32
CA VAL A 129 4.02 -0.18 3.28
C VAL A 129 2.65 0.40 3.57
N CYS A 130 1.61 -0.34 3.24
CA CYS A 130 0.23 0.11 3.26
C CYS A 130 -0.55 -0.64 4.34
N LYS A 131 -1.49 0.05 5.00
CA LYS A 131 -2.62 -0.60 5.67
C LYS A 131 -3.64 -0.95 4.60
N VAL A 132 -4.14 -2.17 4.61
CA VAL A 132 -5.13 -2.64 3.62
C VAL A 132 -6.25 -3.33 4.38
N ALA A 133 -7.46 -2.76 4.31
CA ALA A 133 -8.68 -3.31 4.87
C ALA A 133 -9.26 -4.35 3.88
N LEU A 134 -8.97 -5.62 4.12
CA LEU A 134 -9.31 -6.72 3.22
C LEU A 134 -10.79 -7.13 3.30
N GLY A 135 -11.43 -6.90 4.44
CA GLY A 135 -12.82 -7.30 4.66
C GLY A 135 -13.05 -8.80 4.42
N VAL A 136 -14.26 -9.17 3.99
CA VAL A 136 -14.55 -10.51 3.44
C VAL A 136 -13.70 -10.73 2.19
N THR A 137 -12.90 -11.79 2.19
CA THR A 137 -11.91 -12.05 1.15
C THR A 137 -12.20 -13.38 0.46
N VAL A 138 -12.05 -13.43 -0.86
CA VAL A 138 -12.07 -14.67 -1.64
C VAL A 138 -10.65 -15.10 -2.01
N SER A 139 -10.38 -16.40 -1.97
CA SER A 139 -9.14 -16.97 -2.50
C SER A 139 -9.32 -17.32 -3.97
N GLY A 140 -8.42 -16.86 -4.84
CA GLY A 140 -8.50 -17.16 -6.27
C GLY A 140 -7.93 -16.04 -7.13
N ASN A 141 -8.58 -15.80 -8.27
CA ASN A 141 -8.16 -14.83 -9.27
C ASN A 141 -9.30 -13.91 -9.73
N ARG A 142 -10.43 -13.86 -9.03
CA ARG A 142 -11.55 -13.02 -9.38
C ARG A 142 -12.29 -12.56 -8.13
N LEU A 143 -12.76 -11.32 -8.15
CA LEU A 143 -13.66 -10.81 -7.11
C LEU A 143 -15.01 -11.52 -7.22
N GLU A 144 -15.57 -11.89 -6.08
CA GLU A 144 -16.92 -12.47 -5.98
C GLU A 144 -17.90 -11.47 -5.36
N ALA A 145 -19.17 -11.57 -5.74
CA ALA A 145 -20.21 -10.72 -5.17
C ALA A 145 -20.27 -10.88 -3.64
N GLY A 146 -20.34 -9.76 -2.92
CA GLY A 146 -20.32 -9.75 -1.45
C GLY A 146 -18.93 -9.90 -0.82
N THR A 147 -17.86 -9.89 -1.62
CA THR A 147 -16.47 -9.86 -1.13
C THR A 147 -15.82 -8.50 -1.41
N HIS A 148 -14.81 -8.13 -0.62
CA HIS A 148 -14.14 -6.83 -0.67
C HIS A 148 -12.72 -6.92 -1.22
N SER A 149 -12.14 -8.13 -1.26
CA SER A 149 -10.78 -8.33 -1.77
C SER A 149 -10.56 -9.77 -2.26
N VAL A 150 -9.49 -9.93 -3.05
CA VAL A 150 -9.03 -11.22 -3.57
C VAL A 150 -7.63 -11.51 -3.03
N ILE A 151 -7.39 -12.74 -2.56
CA ILE A 151 -6.05 -13.25 -2.27
C ILE A 151 -5.66 -14.31 -3.30
N SER A 152 -4.50 -14.10 -3.94
CA SER A 152 -3.92 -15.00 -4.94
C SER A 152 -2.46 -15.29 -4.57
N GLY A 153 -2.26 -16.32 -3.76
CA GLY A 153 -0.95 -16.64 -3.17
C GLY A 153 -0.46 -15.50 -2.26
N THR A 154 0.62 -14.84 -2.66
CA THR A 154 1.22 -13.69 -1.97
C THR A 154 0.53 -12.36 -2.27
N LYS A 155 -0.28 -12.31 -3.34
CA LYS A 155 -0.92 -11.10 -3.83
C LYS A 155 -2.27 -10.88 -3.14
N HIS A 156 -2.52 -9.64 -2.78
CA HIS A 156 -3.79 -9.18 -2.21
C HIS A 156 -4.29 -8.04 -3.10
N VAL A 157 -5.54 -8.11 -3.54
CA VAL A 157 -6.10 -7.18 -4.51
C VAL A 157 -7.37 -6.57 -3.95
N ILE A 158 -7.43 -5.24 -3.95
CA ILE A 158 -8.63 -4.46 -3.62
C ILE A 158 -9.13 -3.75 -4.87
N TYR A 159 -10.42 -3.43 -4.87
CA TYR A 159 -11.10 -2.80 -6.01
C TYR A 159 -11.74 -1.45 -5.64
N ASN A 160 -11.64 -1.06 -4.36
CA ASN A 160 -11.90 0.28 -3.89
C ASN A 160 -10.59 0.86 -3.33
N GLU A 161 -10.13 1.97 -3.91
CA GLU A 161 -8.87 2.64 -3.54
C GLU A 161 -8.80 3.09 -2.09
N THR A 162 -9.94 3.44 -1.49
CA THR A 162 -10.00 3.86 -0.10
C THR A 162 -9.94 2.69 0.89
N GLN A 163 -9.89 1.43 0.44
CA GLN A 163 -9.56 0.29 1.30
C GLN A 163 -8.08 0.27 1.71
N ALA A 164 -7.23 1.14 1.16
CA ALA A 164 -5.81 1.19 1.51
C ALA A 164 -5.34 2.59 1.91
N TYR A 165 -4.40 2.61 2.85
CA TYR A 165 -3.69 3.81 3.27
C TYR A 165 -2.17 3.59 3.20
N PRO A 166 -1.41 4.35 2.39
CA PRO A 166 0.04 4.28 2.37
C PRO A 166 0.60 4.86 3.68
N SER A 167 1.14 4.01 4.54
CA SER A 167 1.61 4.43 5.88
C SER A 167 3.08 4.82 5.91
N TYR A 168 3.90 4.15 5.10
CA TYR A 168 5.33 4.41 5.02
C TYR A 168 5.82 4.37 3.58
N LEU A 169 6.75 5.26 3.25
CA LEU A 169 7.53 5.28 2.03
C LEU A 169 8.97 4.88 2.36
N ILE A 170 9.48 3.85 1.71
CA ILE A 170 10.83 3.33 1.92
C ILE A 170 11.66 3.66 0.69
N GLN A 171 12.73 4.43 0.86
CA GLN A 171 13.72 4.66 -0.20
C GLN A 171 14.74 3.52 -0.19
N ILE A 172 14.95 2.88 -1.33
CA ILE A 172 15.75 1.65 -1.46
C ILE A 172 16.78 1.72 -2.61
N ILE A 173 17.89 0.99 -2.48
CA ILE A 173 18.88 0.71 -3.53
C ILE A 173 19.46 -0.71 -3.43
#